data_AF-A0A0K2RJ39-F1
#
_entry.id   AF-A0A0K2RJ39-F1
#
_cell.length_a   1.000
_cell.length_b   1.000
_cell.length_c   1.000
_cell.angle_alpha   90.00
_cell.angle_beta   90.00
_cell.angle_gamma   90.00
#
_symmetry.space_group_name_H-M   'P 1'
#
loop_
_entity.id
_entity.type
_entity.pdbx_description
1 polymer ?
#
loop_
_entity_poly.entity_id
_entity_poly.type
_entity_poly.pdbx_seq_one_letter_code
_entity_poly.pdbx_strand_id
1 'polypeptide(L)'
;MTIRLSEGGKLVDLLRVVAAGAVAGSALTVSSAVELPEAVIAAFAGLGVGTRIQNDAEWLVSAAGINGGRIRLIGGDSSALSAATGGRPDVAIYHGTVTPAGRIEMLPFLHEQAISITAHRFGTPNHLSDALI
;
A
#
# COMPACT_ATOMS: atom_id res chain seq x y z
N MET A 1 -0.84 1.46 5.33
CA MET A 1 -1.03 0.52 4.21
C MET A 1 -0.22 -0.73 4.49
N THR A 2 -0.83 -1.91 4.41
CA THR A 2 -0.10 -3.16 4.64
C THR A 2 0.33 -3.80 3.32
N ILE A 3 1.59 -4.19 3.22
CA ILE A 3 2.14 -4.99 2.12
C ILE A 3 2.38 -6.41 2.63
N ARG A 4 1.81 -7.41 1.95
CA ARG A 4 1.99 -8.82 2.26
C ARG A 4 2.77 -9.51 1.15
N LEU A 5 3.92 -10.10 1.48
CA LEU A 5 4.58 -11.10 0.63
C LEU A 5 4.15 -12.51 1.07
N SER A 6 3.42 -13.20 0.22
CA SER A 6 2.98 -14.58 0.48
C SER A 6 4.08 -15.62 0.24
N GLU A 7 3.81 -16.86 0.65
CA GLU A 7 4.72 -17.98 0.44
C GLU A 7 5.05 -18.17 -1.05
N GLY A 8 6.30 -18.52 -1.35
CA GLY A 8 6.80 -18.60 -2.74
C GLY A 8 6.97 -17.24 -3.44
N GLY A 9 6.65 -16.13 -2.77
CA GLY A 9 6.89 -14.79 -3.26
C GLY A 9 8.38 -14.44 -3.40
N LYS A 10 8.70 -13.53 -4.32
CA LYS A 10 10.08 -13.12 -4.59
C LYS A 10 10.42 -11.85 -3.83
N LEU A 11 11.59 -11.83 -3.18
CA LEU A 11 12.11 -10.64 -2.48
C LEU A 11 12.13 -9.39 -3.38
N VAL A 12 12.50 -9.54 -4.65
CA VAL A 12 12.56 -8.41 -5.59
C VAL A 12 11.19 -7.74 -5.80
N ASP A 13 10.10 -8.51 -5.73
CA ASP A 13 8.75 -7.99 -5.89
C ASP A 13 8.33 -7.21 -4.65
N LEU A 14 8.67 -7.72 -3.45
CA LEU A 14 8.49 -6.98 -2.20
C LEU A 14 9.27 -5.65 -2.21
N LEU A 15 10.54 -5.67 -2.61
CA LEU A 15 11.38 -4.46 -2.66
C LEU A 15 10.80 -3.41 -3.61
N ARG A 16 10.29 -3.81 -4.78
CA ARG A 16 9.62 -2.90 -5.73
C ARG A 16 8.39 -2.24 -5.13
N VAL A 17 7.54 -3.03 -4.48
CA VAL A 17 6.29 -2.55 -3.90
C VAL A 17 6.56 -1.63 -2.71
N VAL A 18 7.51 -1.98 -1.84
CA VAL A 18 7.92 -1.10 -0.72
C VAL A 18 8.52 0.20 -1.24
N ALA A 19 9.37 0.14 -2.27
CA ALA A 19 9.93 1.34 -2.90
C ALA A 19 8.83 2.25 -3.48
N ALA A 20 7.85 1.69 -4.18
CA ALA A 20 6.71 2.45 -4.70
C ALA A 20 5.91 3.12 -3.57
N GLY A 21 5.61 2.39 -2.50
CA GLY A 21 4.91 2.94 -1.33
C GLY A 21 5.71 4.01 -0.59
N ALA A 22 7.02 3.84 -0.47
CA ALA A 22 7.91 4.81 0.17
C ALA A 22 8.02 6.09 -0.64
N VAL A 23 8.17 6.00 -1.97
CA VAL A 23 8.17 7.16 -2.87
C VAL A 23 6.82 7.89 -2.85
N ALA A 24 5.72 7.16 -2.71
CA ALA A 24 4.39 7.74 -2.53
C ALA A 24 4.18 8.40 -1.15
N GLY A 25 5.15 8.31 -0.22
CA GLY A 25 5.04 8.88 1.13
C GLY A 25 4.02 8.16 2.01
N SER A 26 3.66 6.91 1.68
CA SER A 26 2.65 6.15 2.42
C SER A 26 3.22 5.61 3.73
N ALA A 27 2.40 5.58 4.79
CA ALA A 27 2.75 4.86 6.01
C ALA A 27 2.62 3.35 5.78
N LEU A 28 3.75 2.64 5.72
CA LEU A 28 3.81 1.23 5.35
C LEU A 28 4.03 0.30 6.54
N THR A 29 3.45 -0.89 6.44
CA THR A 29 3.85 -2.07 7.21
C THR A 29 4.06 -3.24 6.26
N VAL A 30 5.01 -4.12 6.57
CA VAL A 30 5.32 -5.32 5.79
C VAL A 30 5.07 -6.56 6.62
N SER A 31 4.30 -7.49 6.05
CA SER A 31 4.24 -8.87 6.50
C SER A 31 4.86 -9.75 5.42
N SER A 32 5.78 -10.65 5.78
CA SER A 32 6.46 -11.53 4.83
C SER A 32 6.40 -12.98 5.27
N ALA A 33 6.07 -13.89 4.36
CA ALA A 33 6.23 -15.33 4.54
C ALA A 33 7.68 -15.81 4.37
N VAL A 34 8.49 -14.99 3.70
CA VAL A 34 9.89 -15.27 3.41
C VAL A 34 10.75 -14.50 4.39
N GLU A 35 11.76 -15.15 4.95
CA GLU A 35 12.76 -14.49 5.77
C GLU A 35 13.47 -13.39 4.97
N LEU A 36 13.57 -12.19 5.56
CA LEU A 36 14.19 -11.05 4.90
C LEU A 36 15.66 -10.94 5.32
N PRO A 37 16.59 -10.70 4.38
CA PRO A 37 17.98 -10.42 4.74
C PRO A 37 18.09 -9.24 5.71
N GLU A 38 19.07 -9.28 6.61
CA GLU A 38 19.29 -8.23 7.62
C GLU A 38 19.40 -6.82 7.01
N ALA A 39 20.10 -6.70 5.87
CA ALA A 39 20.21 -5.44 5.15
C ALA A 39 18.87 -4.88 4.67
N VAL A 40 17.91 -5.76 4.31
CA VAL A 40 16.55 -5.35 3.92
C VAL A 40 15.76 -4.89 5.13
N ILE A 41 15.85 -5.61 6.25
CA ILE A 41 15.21 -5.21 7.51
C ILE A 41 15.73 -3.86 7.99
N ALA A 42 17.05 -3.65 7.95
CA ALA A 42 17.68 -2.38 8.29
C ALA A 42 17.23 -1.25 7.36
N ALA A 43 17.16 -1.50 6.05
CA ALA A 43 16.65 -0.51 5.09
C ALA A 43 15.18 -0.16 5.35
N PHE A 44 14.32 -1.15 5.64
CA PHE A 44 12.92 -0.92 5.97
C PHE A 44 12.77 -0.13 7.27
N ALA A 45 13.55 -0.45 8.30
CA ALA A 45 13.57 0.31 9.55
C ALA A 45 14.01 1.77 9.33
N GLY A 46 15.01 2.01 8.49
CA GLY A 46 15.45 3.36 8.10
C GLY A 46 14.37 4.18 7.37
N LEU A 47 13.41 3.50 6.72
CA LEU A 47 12.23 4.11 6.10
C LEU A 47 11.02 4.19 7.06
N GLY A 48 11.16 3.76 8.32
CA GLY A 48 10.06 3.70 9.28
C GLY A 48 9.04 2.58 9.01
N VAL A 49 9.41 1.57 8.21
CA VAL A 49 8.53 0.46 7.81
C VAL A 49 8.68 -0.70 8.78
N GLY A 50 7.64 -0.93 9.58
CA GLY A 50 7.57 -2.09 10.47
C GLY A 50 7.46 -3.39 9.68
N THR A 51 8.25 -4.40 10.05
CA THR A 51 8.30 -5.71 9.39
C THR A 51 7.92 -6.82 10.35
N ARG A 52 7.12 -7.79 9.86
CA ARG A 52 6.77 -9.00 10.60
C ARG A 52 6.92 -10.23 9.70
N ILE A 53 7.57 -11.29 10.21
CA ILE A 53 7.68 -12.57 9.51
C ILE A 53 6.57 -13.50 10.01
N GLN A 54 5.74 -13.98 9.11
CA GLN A 54 4.60 -14.87 9.38
C GLN A 54 4.32 -15.73 8.15
N ASN A 55 4.02 -17.00 8.34
CA ASN A 55 3.52 -17.85 7.25
C ASN A 55 2.12 -17.39 6.79
N ASP A 56 1.63 -17.94 5.67
CA ASP A 56 0.35 -17.47 5.11
C ASP A 56 -0.85 -17.76 6.03
N ALA A 57 -0.85 -18.89 6.75
CA ALA A 57 -1.93 -19.22 7.68
C ALA A 57 -2.00 -18.26 8.88
N GLU A 58 -0.86 -17.97 9.51
CA GLU A 58 -0.73 -17.00 10.61
C GLU A 58 -1.13 -15.60 10.16
N TRP A 59 -0.73 -15.22 8.95
CA TRP A 59 -1.09 -13.93 8.39
C TRP A 59 -2.61 -13.81 8.19
N LEU A 60 -3.27 -14.82 7.62
CA LEU A 60 -4.72 -14.82 7.41
C LEU A 60 -5.49 -14.71 8.74
N VAL A 61 -5.03 -15.39 9.80
CA VAL A 61 -5.62 -15.24 11.14
C VAL A 61 -5.50 -13.78 11.62
N SER A 62 -4.35 -13.15 11.44
CA SER A 62 -4.17 -11.74 11.82
C SER A 62 -4.96 -10.77 10.94
N ALA A 63 -5.18 -11.12 9.66
CA ALA A 63 -5.93 -10.30 8.72
C ALA A 63 -7.40 -10.11 9.11
N ALA A 64 -7.98 -11.06 9.85
CA ALA A 64 -9.34 -10.94 10.40
C ALA A 64 -9.52 -9.73 11.33
N GLY A 65 -8.43 -9.24 11.95
CA GLY A 65 -8.44 -8.06 12.81
C GLY A 65 -8.28 -6.72 12.06
N ILE A 66 -8.12 -6.74 10.73
CA ILE A 66 -7.92 -5.52 9.94
C ILE A 66 -9.25 -4.75 9.84
N ASN A 67 -9.25 -3.51 10.33
CA ASN A 67 -10.43 -2.65 10.38
C ASN A 67 -10.49 -1.65 9.22
N GLY A 68 -10.44 -2.17 8.00
CA GLY A 68 -10.54 -1.38 6.77
C GLY A 68 -9.20 -0.95 6.18
N GLY A 69 -9.28 -0.23 5.07
CA GLY A 69 -8.13 0.33 4.36
C GLY A 69 -7.74 -0.48 3.13
N ARG A 70 -6.44 -0.55 2.86
CA ARG A 70 -5.90 -1.19 1.65
C ARG A 70 -4.84 -2.22 2.06
N ILE A 71 -4.73 -3.30 1.28
CA ILE A 71 -3.70 -4.32 1.41
C ILE A 71 -3.11 -4.56 0.03
N ARG A 72 -1.78 -4.48 -0.09
CA ARG A 72 -1.07 -4.91 -1.29
C ARG A 72 -0.59 -6.33 -1.07
N LEU A 73 -1.28 -7.29 -1.69
CA LEU A 73 -0.98 -8.71 -1.62
C LEU A 73 -0.07 -9.11 -2.79
N ILE A 74 1.11 -9.63 -2.50
CA ILE A 74 2.11 -10.09 -3.48
C ILE A 74 2.11 -11.61 -3.49
N GLY A 75 1.62 -12.21 -4.58
CA GLY A 75 1.34 -13.64 -4.63
C GLY A 75 0.08 -14.00 -3.82
N GLY A 76 0.03 -15.22 -3.28
CA GLY A 76 -1.05 -15.67 -2.41
C GLY A 76 -2.43 -15.78 -3.07
N ASP A 77 -3.44 -16.09 -2.27
CA ASP A 77 -4.83 -16.20 -2.70
C ASP A 77 -5.67 -15.03 -2.16
N SER A 78 -6.11 -14.15 -3.06
CA SER A 78 -6.97 -13.02 -2.72
C SER A 78 -8.35 -13.44 -2.24
N SER A 79 -8.84 -14.61 -2.65
CA SER A 79 -10.13 -15.16 -2.21
C SER A 79 -10.05 -15.61 -0.76
N ALA A 80 -8.98 -16.31 -0.39
CA ALA A 80 -8.71 -16.67 1.00
C ALA A 80 -8.54 -15.43 1.90
N LEU A 81 -7.82 -14.40 1.43
CA LEU A 81 -7.69 -13.14 2.17
C LEU A 81 -9.03 -12.42 2.32
N SER A 82 -9.85 -12.39 1.27
CA SER A 82 -11.21 -11.84 1.31
C SER A 82 -12.09 -12.58 2.32
N ALA A 83 -12.04 -13.92 2.34
CA ALA A 83 -12.76 -14.72 3.32
C ALA A 83 -12.26 -14.44 4.75
N ALA A 84 -10.94 -14.34 4.95
CA ALA A 84 -10.33 -14.05 6.25
C ALA A 84 -10.72 -12.68 6.81
N THR A 85 -10.89 -11.67 5.95
CA THR A 85 -11.39 -10.34 6.34
C THR A 85 -12.92 -10.27 6.42
N GLY A 86 -13.63 -11.39 6.23
CA GLY A 86 -15.10 -11.46 6.27
C GLY A 86 -15.79 -10.84 5.05
N GLY A 87 -15.09 -10.72 3.91
CA GLY A 87 -15.61 -10.13 2.68
C GLY A 87 -15.93 -8.64 2.81
N ARG A 88 -15.30 -7.97 3.78
CA ARG A 88 -15.58 -6.59 4.13
C ARG A 88 -15.30 -5.63 2.96
N PRO A 89 -16.29 -4.82 2.53
CA PRO A 89 -16.12 -3.92 1.38
C PRO A 89 -15.20 -2.72 1.65
N ASP A 90 -14.91 -2.43 2.92
CA ASP A 90 -14.00 -1.36 3.34
C ASP A 90 -12.52 -1.79 3.38
N VAL A 91 -12.21 -3.04 2.98
CA VAL A 91 -10.84 -3.54 2.78
C VAL A 91 -10.59 -3.77 1.29
N ALA A 92 -9.77 -2.93 0.66
CA ALA A 92 -9.37 -3.13 -0.72
C ALA A 92 -8.12 -4.03 -0.81
N ILE A 93 -8.23 -5.15 -1.53
CA ILE A 93 -7.13 -6.08 -1.77
C ILE A 93 -6.55 -5.85 -3.17
N TYR A 94 -5.34 -5.30 -3.24
CA TYR A 94 -4.57 -5.14 -4.47
C TYR A 94 -3.67 -6.37 -4.67
N HIS A 95 -4.11 -7.31 -5.51
CA HIS A 95 -3.43 -8.60 -5.73
C HIS A 95 -2.91 -8.79 -7.17
N GLY A 96 -2.85 -7.71 -7.96
CA GLY A 96 -2.29 -7.75 -9.32
C GLY A 96 -0.81 -8.12 -9.31
N THR A 97 -0.32 -8.68 -10.43
CA THR A 97 1.11 -8.94 -10.63
C THR A 97 1.93 -7.68 -10.39
N VAL A 98 3.04 -7.80 -9.66
CA VAL A 98 3.95 -6.68 -9.42
C VAL A 98 4.54 -6.20 -10.74
N THR A 99 4.49 -4.89 -10.99
CA THR A 99 5.02 -4.29 -12.21
C THR A 99 6.28 -3.46 -11.92
N PRO A 100 7.31 -3.51 -12.80
CA PRO A 100 8.44 -2.60 -12.70
C PRO A 100 8.07 -1.16 -13.07
N ALA A 101 6.89 -0.92 -13.65
CA ALA A 101 6.41 0.43 -13.97
C ALA A 101 5.98 1.15 -12.68
N GLY A 102 6.92 1.86 -12.05
CA GLY A 102 6.69 2.53 -10.75
C GLY A 102 5.48 3.46 -10.74
N ARG A 103 5.20 4.18 -11.84
CA ARG A 103 4.00 5.04 -11.95
C ARG A 103 2.69 4.26 -11.74
N ILE A 104 2.64 3.00 -12.16
CA ILE A 104 1.48 2.13 -12.00
C ILE A 104 1.49 1.48 -10.61
N GLU A 105 2.64 0.96 -10.17
CA GLU A 105 2.76 0.31 -8.85
C GLU A 105 2.56 1.30 -7.68
N MET A 106 2.71 2.61 -7.89
CA MET A 106 2.41 3.64 -6.89
C MET A 106 0.91 3.87 -6.67
N LEU A 107 0.04 3.56 -7.63
CA LEU A 107 -1.40 3.90 -7.56
C LEU A 107 -2.11 3.36 -6.31
N PRO A 108 -1.85 2.12 -5.83
CA PRO A 108 -2.46 1.62 -4.59
C PRO A 108 -2.14 2.46 -3.34
N PHE A 109 -1.06 3.25 -3.38
CA PHE A 109 -0.54 4.02 -2.24
C PHE A 109 -0.99 5.49 -2.24
N LEU A 110 -1.67 5.95 -3.30
CA LEU A 110 -2.09 7.34 -3.47
C LEU A 110 -3.60 7.50 -3.29
N HIS A 111 -4.03 8.70 -2.89
CA HIS A 111 -5.42 9.11 -2.94
C HIS A 111 -5.56 10.18 -4.03
N GLU A 112 -6.38 9.91 -5.02
CA GLU A 112 -6.71 10.92 -6.03
C GLU A 112 -7.57 12.00 -5.38
N GLN A 113 -7.28 13.26 -5.72
CA GLN A 113 -8.01 14.41 -5.20
C GLN A 113 -8.19 15.44 -6.30
N ALA A 114 -9.42 15.93 -6.45
CA ALA A 114 -9.74 17.08 -7.28
C ALA A 114 -10.17 18.23 -6.38
N ILE A 115 -9.53 19.39 -6.53
CA ILE A 115 -9.86 20.62 -5.82
C ILE A 115 -10.25 21.65 -6.88
N SER A 116 -11.47 22.17 -6.80
CA SER A 116 -11.95 23.23 -7.68
C SER A 116 -12.18 24.50 -6.86
N ILE A 117 -11.60 25.60 -7.32
CA ILE A 117 -11.67 26.90 -6.65
C ILE A 117 -12.29 27.89 -7.62
N THR A 118 -13.38 28.54 -7.21
CA THR A 118 -13.98 29.63 -8.00
C THR A 118 -13.04 30.84 -8.02
N ALA A 119 -12.41 31.08 -9.17
CA ALA A 119 -11.47 32.19 -9.37
C ALA A 119 -12.15 33.53 -9.72
N HIS A 120 -13.40 33.74 -9.28
CA HIS A 120 -14.12 34.99 -9.49
C HIS A 120 -15.09 35.31 -8.36
N ARG A 121 -15.43 36.59 -8.23
CA ARG A 121 -16.55 37.08 -7.41
C ARG A 121 -17.47 37.88 -8.32
N PHE A 122 -18.66 37.32 -8.59
CA PHE A 122 -19.64 37.91 -9.53
C PHE A 122 -19.07 38.22 -10.93
N GLY A 123 -18.21 37.36 -11.47
CA GLY A 123 -17.58 37.55 -12.77
C GLY A 123 -16.30 38.38 -12.77
N THR A 124 -16.01 39.12 -11.69
CA THR A 124 -14.72 39.78 -11.51
C THR A 124 -13.67 38.76 -11.06
N PRO A 125 -12.54 38.61 -11.77
CA PRO A 125 -11.45 37.72 -11.34
C PRO A 125 -11.06 37.96 -9.88
N ASN A 126 -10.85 36.87 -9.14
CA ASN A 126 -10.48 36.90 -7.73
C ASN A 126 -9.16 36.16 -7.53
N HIS A 127 -8.19 36.85 -6.94
CA HIS A 127 -6.80 36.42 -6.78
C HIS A 127 -6.51 35.67 -5.46
N LEU A 128 -7.55 35.29 -4.72
CA LEU A 128 -7.40 34.64 -3.41
C LEU A 128 -6.58 33.33 -3.46
N SER A 129 -6.62 32.62 -4.59
CA SER A 129 -5.92 31.34 -4.77
C SER A 129 -4.56 31.41 -5.45
N ASP A 130 -4.11 32.60 -5.85
CA ASP A 130 -2.90 32.76 -6.69
C ASP A 130 -1.62 32.23 -6.03
N ALA A 131 -1.59 32.19 -4.69
CA ALA A 131 -0.44 31.69 -3.91
C ALA A 131 -0.64 30.29 -3.32
N LEU A 132 -1.76 29.61 -3.64
CA LEU A 132 -2.11 28.29 -3.09
C LEU A 132 -1.72 27.11 -4.01
N ILE A 133 -1.38 27.37 -5.27
CA ILE A 133 -1.05 26.37 -6.31
C ILE A 133 0.24 26.81 -7.01
#